data_AF-A0A9E2VKK2-F1
#
_entry.id   AF-A0A9E2VKK2-F1
#
_cell.length_a   1.000
_cell.length_b   1.000
_cell.length_c   1.000
_cell.angle_alpha   90.00
_cell.angle_beta   90.00
_cell.angle_gamma   90.00
#
_symmetry.space_group_name_H-M   'P 1'
#
loop_
_entity.id
_entity.type
_entity.pdbx_description
1 polymer ?
#
loop_
_entity_poly.entity_id
_entity_poly.type
_entity_poly.pdbx_seq_one_letter_code
_entity_poly.pdbx_strand_id
1 'polypeptide(L)'
;TRGPKLFARNCATCHRFGGLDGTGRPVKDPETAADLQGFGGRQWLVGLLDPAAIRTVHYFGGTKFRDGKMARFLARDVAGFDAAQREQLRQVALALSAEAGLRSQRLADLRDAAAIAAGRALLTNGVVRCTECHPYQKPDPDATAPDLTGYGSRAWIIALVTNPRHARFYGRRNDRMPAFGDDRVLDAQAIGLIADWLRGDWYEPGREPP
;
A
#
# COMPACT_ATOMS: atom_id res chain seq x y z
N THR A 1 14.11 -17.18 4.83
CA THR A 1 13.45 -17.03 3.51
C THR A 1 14.29 -16.12 2.60
N ARG A 2 14.13 -16.17 1.27
CA ARG A 2 14.89 -15.31 0.32
C ARG A 2 14.36 -13.87 0.23
N GLY A 3 13.06 -13.66 0.45
CA GLY A 3 12.39 -12.36 0.40
C GLY A 3 13.07 -11.25 1.25
N PRO A 4 13.32 -11.46 2.55
CA PRO A 4 14.03 -10.49 3.41
C PRO A 4 15.37 -10.05 2.85
N LYS A 5 16.17 -11.00 2.34
CA LYS A 5 17.51 -10.71 1.78
C LYS A 5 17.41 -9.90 0.48
N LEU A 6 16.41 -10.20 -0.35
CA LEU A 6 16.13 -9.44 -1.56
C LEU A 6 15.65 -8.02 -1.23
N PHE A 7 14.77 -7.88 -0.24
CA PHE A 7 14.30 -6.58 0.23
C PHE A 7 15.45 -5.75 0.80
N ALA A 8 16.26 -6.30 1.70
CA ALA A 8 17.40 -5.62 2.31
C ALA A 8 18.39 -5.09 1.26
N ARG A 9 18.65 -5.88 0.21
CA ARG A 9 19.59 -5.50 -0.85
C ARG A 9 19.05 -4.43 -1.79
N ASN A 10 17.75 -4.43 -2.10
CA ASN A 10 17.21 -3.66 -3.23
C ASN A 10 16.19 -2.59 -2.83
N CYS A 11 15.49 -2.77 -1.71
CA CYS A 11 14.39 -1.90 -1.27
C CYS A 11 14.77 -1.11 -0.02
N ALA A 12 15.60 -1.68 0.87
CA ALA A 12 15.98 -1.06 2.13
C ALA A 12 16.94 0.14 1.99
N THR A 13 17.31 0.52 0.77
CA THR A 13 17.96 1.81 0.52
C THR A 13 17.00 2.99 0.72
N CYS A 14 15.70 2.78 0.52
CA CYS A 14 14.68 3.82 0.70
C CYS A 14 13.61 3.43 1.73
N HIS A 15 13.12 2.20 1.68
CA HIS A 15 12.04 1.70 2.53
C HIS A 15 12.57 1.06 3.82
N ARG A 16 11.75 1.04 4.86
CA ARG A 16 11.97 0.21 6.04
C ARG A 16 10.93 -0.90 6.12
N PHE A 17 11.21 -1.87 6.97
CA PHE A 17 10.25 -2.86 7.41
C PHE A 17 10.29 -2.88 8.95
N GLY A 18 9.36 -2.15 9.57
CA GLY A 18 9.32 -1.94 11.01
C GLY A 18 10.55 -1.20 11.53
N GLY A 19 11.02 -0.20 10.79
CA GLY A 19 12.23 0.57 11.08
C GLY A 19 13.56 -0.14 10.75
N LEU A 20 13.51 -1.36 10.19
CA LEU A 20 14.68 -2.19 9.90
C LEU A 20 14.84 -2.48 8.39
N ASP A 21 15.91 -3.17 8.02
CA ASP A 21 16.22 -3.54 6.63
C ASP A 21 15.43 -4.76 6.09
N GLY A 22 14.47 -5.28 6.86
CA GLY A 22 13.73 -6.51 6.55
C GLY A 22 14.42 -7.81 6.99
N THR A 23 15.73 -7.81 7.25
CA THR A 23 16.47 -8.93 7.89
C THR A 23 16.63 -8.75 9.39
N GLY A 24 16.04 -7.70 9.96
CA GLY A 24 16.09 -7.38 11.38
C GLY A 24 17.30 -6.52 11.76
N ARG A 25 18.01 -5.93 10.79
CA ARG A 25 19.17 -5.08 11.05
C ARG A 25 18.80 -3.60 10.92
N PRO A 26 19.39 -2.73 11.76
CA PRO A 26 19.21 -1.30 11.61
C PRO A 26 19.88 -0.81 10.32
N VAL A 27 19.27 0.18 9.68
CA VAL A 27 19.87 0.91 8.55
C VAL A 27 20.40 2.24 9.06
N LYS A 28 21.66 2.55 8.75
CA LYS A 28 22.31 3.79 9.21
C LYS A 28 21.72 5.04 8.56
N ASP A 29 21.44 4.96 7.26
CA ASP A 29 20.86 6.07 6.53
C ASP A 29 19.38 6.26 6.92
N PRO A 30 18.90 7.51 6.99
CA PRO A 30 17.48 7.78 7.23
C PRO A 30 16.59 7.08 6.20
N GLU A 31 15.41 6.66 6.63
CA GLU A 31 14.38 6.21 5.70
C GLU A 31 13.83 7.38 4.88
N THR A 32 13.58 7.12 3.60
CA THR A 32 13.20 8.17 2.65
C THR A 32 12.06 7.72 1.71
N ALA A 33 11.40 6.63 2.07
CA ALA A 33 10.14 6.15 1.52
C ALA A 33 9.39 5.40 2.63
N ALA A 34 8.09 5.15 2.43
CA ALA A 34 7.22 4.55 3.44
C ALA A 34 7.79 3.27 4.06
N ASP A 35 7.51 3.04 5.34
CA ASP A 35 7.70 1.74 5.96
C ASP A 35 6.65 0.77 5.40
N LEU A 36 7.11 -0.43 5.04
CA LEU A 36 6.30 -1.44 4.36
C LEU A 36 5.86 -2.58 5.28
N GLN A 37 6.15 -2.53 6.58
CA GLN A 37 5.62 -3.50 7.53
C GLN A 37 4.10 -3.38 7.60
N GLY A 38 3.42 -4.49 7.33
CA GLY A 38 1.95 -4.54 7.32
C GLY A 38 1.30 -3.83 6.13
N PHE A 39 2.05 -3.52 5.07
CA PHE A 39 1.54 -2.86 3.86
C PHE A 39 0.25 -3.52 3.34
N GLY A 40 -0.76 -2.70 3.05
CA GLY A 40 -2.07 -3.16 2.58
C GLY A 40 -2.96 -3.77 3.68
N GLY A 41 -2.47 -3.86 4.92
CA GLY A 41 -3.27 -4.28 6.07
C GLY A 41 -4.10 -3.15 6.66
N ARG A 42 -5.07 -3.50 7.52
CA ARG A 42 -6.01 -2.55 8.11
C ARG A 42 -5.32 -1.44 8.89
N GLN A 43 -4.36 -1.79 9.77
CA GLN A 43 -3.63 -0.80 10.57
C GLN A 43 -2.79 0.14 9.70
N TRP A 44 -2.12 -0.40 8.69
CA TRP A 44 -1.31 0.39 7.77
C TRP A 44 -2.18 1.37 6.97
N LEU A 45 -3.37 0.94 6.52
CA LEU A 45 -4.32 1.81 5.83
C LEU A 45 -4.95 2.87 6.74
N VAL A 46 -5.21 2.56 8.01
CA VAL A 46 -5.70 3.56 8.98
C VAL A 46 -4.71 4.71 9.10
N GLY A 47 -3.41 4.43 9.24
CA GLY A 47 -2.43 5.51 9.31
C GLY A 47 -2.14 6.17 7.96
N LEU A 48 -2.20 5.44 6.83
CA LEU A 48 -2.11 6.08 5.51
C LEU A 48 -3.25 7.11 5.32
N LEU A 49 -4.45 6.81 5.80
CA LEU A 49 -5.63 7.69 5.67
C LEU A 49 -5.76 8.70 6.81
N ASP A 50 -4.81 8.74 7.75
CA ASP A 50 -4.78 9.70 8.84
C ASP A 50 -4.12 11.02 8.40
N PRO A 51 -4.83 12.17 8.48
CA PRO A 51 -4.27 13.49 8.17
C PRO A 51 -3.02 13.85 8.98
N ALA A 52 -2.89 13.36 10.21
CA ALA A 52 -1.73 13.60 11.07
C ALA A 52 -0.54 12.69 10.70
N ALA A 53 -0.80 11.48 10.22
CA ALA A 53 0.25 10.49 9.99
C ALA A 53 0.78 10.49 8.54
N ILE A 54 -0.05 10.77 7.52
CA ILE A 54 0.33 10.63 6.10
C ILE A 54 1.62 11.38 5.72
N ARG A 55 1.90 12.54 6.33
CA ARG A 55 3.09 13.36 6.04
C ARG A 55 4.32 12.99 6.86
N THR A 56 4.21 12.02 7.76
CA THR A 56 5.35 11.47 8.50
C THR A 56 6.16 10.55 7.61
N VAL A 57 7.42 10.32 7.98
CA VAL A 57 8.36 9.51 7.20
C VAL A 57 7.90 8.04 7.06
N HIS A 58 7.12 7.55 8.03
CA HIS A 58 6.51 6.21 7.99
C HIS A 58 5.59 6.02 6.76
N TYR A 59 5.04 7.12 6.21
CA TYR A 59 4.20 7.13 5.01
C TYR A 59 4.84 7.98 3.89
N PHE A 60 4.27 9.15 3.55
CA PHE A 60 4.72 9.94 2.39
C PHE A 60 5.81 10.95 2.74
N GLY A 61 6.14 11.15 4.01
CA GLY A 61 6.98 12.25 4.50
C GLY A 61 8.39 12.29 3.94
N GLY A 62 8.97 11.16 3.54
CA GLY A 62 10.29 11.07 2.92
C GLY A 62 10.31 11.22 1.39
N THR A 63 9.14 11.35 0.77
CA THR A 63 8.96 11.36 -0.70
C THR A 63 8.36 12.69 -1.16
N LYS A 64 8.37 12.95 -2.48
CA LYS A 64 7.64 14.10 -3.03
C LYS A 64 6.12 14.05 -2.80
N PHE A 65 5.57 12.92 -2.38
CA PHE A 65 4.14 12.77 -2.10
C PHE A 65 3.71 13.43 -0.78
N ARG A 66 4.65 13.84 0.08
CA ARG A 66 4.38 14.59 1.33
C ARG A 66 3.45 15.78 1.09
N ASP A 67 3.65 16.49 -0.03
CA ASP A 67 2.87 17.66 -0.43
C ASP A 67 1.97 17.37 -1.66
N GLY A 68 1.82 16.08 -1.99
CA GLY A 68 1.00 15.59 -3.10
C GLY A 68 -0.50 15.80 -2.87
N LYS A 69 -1.30 15.54 -3.92
CA LYS A 69 -2.77 15.70 -3.88
C LYS A 69 -3.39 14.89 -2.73
N MET A 70 -2.97 13.64 -2.54
CA MET A 70 -3.50 12.78 -1.48
C MET A 70 -3.25 13.34 -0.07
N ALA A 71 -2.02 13.76 0.24
CA ALA A 71 -1.68 14.35 1.54
C ALA A 71 -2.35 15.72 1.78
N ARG A 72 -2.73 16.44 0.71
CA ARG A 72 -3.52 17.67 0.80
C ARG A 72 -5.01 17.39 1.00
N PHE A 73 -5.55 16.39 0.30
CA PHE A 73 -6.93 15.92 0.46
C PHE A 73 -7.18 15.47 1.91
N LEU A 74 -6.30 14.64 2.48
CA LEU A 74 -6.45 14.22 3.88
C LEU A 74 -6.41 15.41 4.85
N ALA A 75 -5.47 16.33 4.66
CA ALA A 75 -5.32 17.49 5.53
C ALA A 75 -6.46 18.53 5.43
N ARG A 76 -7.15 18.62 4.29
CA ARG A 76 -8.20 19.62 4.04
C ARG A 76 -9.60 19.06 4.23
N ASP A 77 -9.85 17.89 3.66
CA ASP A 77 -11.17 17.29 3.60
C ASP A 77 -11.36 16.31 4.77
N VAL A 78 -10.49 15.30 4.89
CA VAL A 78 -10.64 14.23 5.90
C VAL A 78 -10.48 14.76 7.34
N ALA A 79 -9.62 15.75 7.56
CA ALA A 79 -9.46 16.37 8.88
C ALA A 79 -10.77 17.00 9.41
N GLY A 80 -11.66 17.44 8.52
CA GLY A 80 -12.95 18.04 8.86
C GLY A 80 -14.13 17.06 8.90
N PHE A 81 -13.90 15.76 8.70
CA PHE A 81 -14.97 14.77 8.67
C PHE A 81 -15.74 14.72 9.99
N ASP A 82 -17.05 14.52 9.92
CA ASP A 82 -17.87 14.20 11.09
C ASP A 82 -17.76 12.72 11.49
N ALA A 83 -18.54 12.29 12.48
CA ALA A 83 -18.53 10.89 12.94
C ALA A 83 -19.00 9.90 11.86
N ALA A 84 -19.99 10.26 11.05
CA ALA A 84 -20.53 9.40 10.00
C ALA A 84 -19.52 9.26 8.84
N GLN A 85 -18.89 10.36 8.43
CA GLN A 85 -17.85 10.36 7.40
C GLN A 85 -16.59 9.61 7.85
N ARG A 86 -16.20 9.72 9.14
CA ARG A 86 -15.11 8.91 9.71
C ARG A 86 -15.43 7.41 9.68
N GLU A 87 -16.67 7.03 9.97
CA GLU A 87 -17.10 5.64 9.85
C GLU A 87 -17.08 5.15 8.39
N GLN A 88 -17.51 5.97 7.44
CA GLN A 88 -17.38 5.67 6.02
C GLN A 88 -15.91 5.48 5.59
N LEU A 89 -15.01 6.35 6.05
CA LEU A 89 -13.58 6.23 5.78
C LEU A 89 -13.01 4.93 6.37
N ARG A 90 -13.44 4.55 7.57
CA ARG A 90 -13.07 3.27 8.20
C ARG A 90 -13.53 2.09 7.33
N GLN A 91 -14.76 2.11 6.83
CA GLN A 91 -15.28 1.06 5.94
C GLN A 91 -14.51 1.00 4.61
N VAL A 92 -14.16 2.15 4.04
CA VAL A 92 -13.29 2.23 2.86
C VAL A 92 -11.91 1.62 3.14
N ALA A 93 -11.30 1.90 4.30
CA ALA A 93 -10.04 1.30 4.70
C ALA A 93 -10.14 -0.23 4.85
N LEU A 94 -11.25 -0.75 5.39
CA LEU A 94 -11.51 -2.19 5.45
C LEU A 94 -11.64 -2.80 4.05
N ALA A 95 -12.42 -2.16 3.17
CA ALA A 95 -12.61 -2.62 1.80
C ALA A 95 -11.29 -2.66 1.02
N LEU A 96 -10.47 -1.61 1.14
CA LEU A 96 -9.17 -1.54 0.50
C LEU A 96 -8.18 -2.55 1.11
N SER A 97 -8.24 -2.82 2.41
CA SER A 97 -7.44 -3.89 3.02
C SER A 97 -7.85 -5.27 2.50
N ALA A 98 -9.15 -5.49 2.28
CA ALA A 98 -9.67 -6.75 1.77
C ALA A 98 -9.24 -7.02 0.31
N GLU A 99 -8.98 -5.98 -0.49
CA GLU A 99 -8.37 -6.13 -1.83
C GLU A 99 -7.02 -6.84 -1.80
N ALA A 100 -6.30 -6.72 -0.69
CA ALA A 100 -5.02 -7.39 -0.53
C ALA A 100 -5.18 -8.90 -0.33
N GLY A 101 -6.32 -9.40 0.17
CA GLY A 101 -6.52 -10.83 0.43
C GLY A 101 -5.41 -11.43 1.30
N LEU A 102 -5.02 -10.73 2.37
CA LEU A 102 -3.95 -11.13 3.27
C LEU A 102 -4.40 -12.33 4.11
N ARG A 103 -3.62 -13.42 4.12
CA ARG A 103 -3.96 -14.64 4.88
C ARG A 103 -4.17 -14.37 6.36
N SER A 104 -3.33 -13.51 6.94
CA SER A 104 -3.39 -13.10 8.35
C SER A 104 -4.69 -12.39 8.74
N GLN A 105 -5.43 -11.84 7.77
CA GLN A 105 -6.67 -11.09 8.03
C GLN A 105 -7.93 -11.79 7.52
N ARG A 106 -7.82 -12.99 6.93
CA ARG A 106 -8.95 -13.72 6.35
C ARG A 106 -10.13 -13.87 7.32
N LEU A 107 -9.87 -14.25 8.58
CA LEU A 107 -10.94 -14.41 9.58
C LEU A 107 -11.57 -13.06 9.94
N ALA A 108 -10.79 -11.99 10.00
CA ALA A 108 -11.32 -10.65 10.24
C ALA A 108 -12.18 -10.18 9.06
N ASP A 109 -11.76 -10.46 7.82
CA ASP A 109 -12.53 -10.11 6.62
C ASP A 109 -13.84 -10.87 6.53
N LEU A 110 -13.88 -12.15 6.96
CA LEU A 110 -15.12 -12.91 7.06
C LEU A 110 -16.09 -12.30 8.08
N ARG A 111 -15.60 -11.90 9.26
CA ARG A 111 -16.45 -11.24 10.27
C ARG A 111 -16.99 -9.89 9.80
N ASP A 112 -16.16 -9.13 9.11
CA ASP A 112 -16.48 -7.75 8.69
C ASP A 112 -17.02 -7.67 7.25
N ALA A 113 -17.49 -8.79 6.69
CA ALA A 113 -17.90 -8.88 5.29
C ALA A 113 -18.94 -7.81 4.89
N ALA A 114 -19.90 -7.51 5.77
CA ALA A 114 -20.90 -6.47 5.54
C ALA A 114 -20.28 -5.06 5.48
N ALA A 115 -19.34 -4.75 6.38
CA ALA A 115 -18.65 -3.46 6.40
C ALA A 115 -17.71 -3.31 5.19
N ILE A 116 -17.07 -4.40 4.75
CA ILE A 116 -16.26 -4.44 3.52
C ILE A 116 -17.13 -4.18 2.29
N ALA A 117 -18.32 -4.80 2.21
CA ALA A 117 -19.25 -4.56 1.11
C ALA A 117 -19.72 -3.10 1.06
N ALA A 118 -20.05 -2.52 2.22
CA ALA A 118 -20.39 -1.09 2.32
C ALA A 118 -19.21 -0.19 1.89
N GLY A 119 -17.98 -0.49 2.35
CA GLY A 119 -16.77 0.23 1.96
C GLY A 119 -16.48 0.19 0.46
N ARG A 120 -16.72 -0.95 -0.20
CA ARG A 120 -16.61 -1.08 -1.67
C ARG A 120 -17.61 -0.19 -2.39
N ALA A 121 -18.85 -0.11 -1.91
CA ALA A 121 -19.85 0.80 -2.46
C ALA A 121 -19.45 2.27 -2.26
N LEU A 122 -18.86 2.61 -1.11
CA LEU A 122 -18.38 3.95 -0.80
C LEU A 122 -17.19 4.39 -1.66
N LEU A 123 -16.29 3.48 -2.07
CA LEU A 123 -15.22 3.79 -3.02
C LEU A 123 -15.78 4.31 -4.35
N THR A 124 -16.85 3.69 -4.85
CA THR A 124 -17.43 4.00 -6.17
C THR A 124 -18.45 5.13 -6.13
N ASN A 125 -19.29 5.18 -5.10
CA ASN A 125 -20.49 6.03 -5.04
C ASN A 125 -20.63 6.82 -3.72
N GLY A 126 -19.59 6.83 -2.88
CA GLY A 126 -19.64 7.45 -1.55
C GLY A 126 -19.34 8.94 -1.54
N VAL A 127 -19.56 9.55 -0.38
CA VAL A 127 -19.16 10.95 -0.08
C VAL A 127 -17.62 11.07 -0.03
N VAL A 128 -16.94 9.96 0.28
CA VAL A 128 -15.48 9.88 0.23
C VAL A 128 -15.06 9.72 -1.23
N ARG A 129 -14.65 10.85 -1.83
CA ARG A 129 -14.33 11.05 -3.25
C ARG A 129 -13.01 10.41 -3.70
N CYS A 130 -12.71 9.18 -3.24
CA CYS A 130 -11.48 8.47 -3.59
C CYS A 130 -11.32 8.27 -5.11
N THR A 131 -12.43 7.91 -5.77
CA THR A 131 -12.46 7.59 -7.19
C THR A 131 -12.38 8.78 -8.14
N GLU A 132 -12.44 10.02 -7.64
CA GLU A 132 -12.14 11.20 -8.46
C GLU A 132 -10.67 11.30 -8.86
N CYS A 133 -9.79 10.59 -8.15
CA CYS A 133 -8.36 10.53 -8.47
C CYS A 133 -7.90 9.11 -8.76
N HIS A 134 -8.46 8.12 -8.06
CA HIS A 134 -8.01 6.74 -8.10
C HIS A 134 -8.99 5.85 -8.88
N PRO A 135 -8.56 5.23 -10.01
CA PRO A 135 -9.36 4.19 -10.65
C PRO A 135 -9.69 3.07 -9.67
N TYR A 136 -10.90 2.53 -9.78
CA TYR A 136 -11.30 1.34 -9.03
C TYR A 136 -12.30 0.53 -9.83
N GLN A 137 -11.94 -0.71 -10.17
CA GLN A 137 -12.68 -1.70 -10.97
C GLN A 137 -13.03 -1.28 -12.41
N LYS A 138 -12.94 0.01 -12.72
CA LYS A 138 -13.14 0.59 -14.04
C LYS A 138 -11.89 1.38 -14.43
N PRO A 139 -11.38 1.21 -15.66
CA PRO A 139 -10.32 2.06 -16.16
C PRO A 139 -10.76 3.52 -16.20
N ASP A 140 -9.83 4.41 -15.87
CA ASP A 140 -9.98 5.85 -16.01
C ASP A 140 -8.68 6.39 -16.66
N PRO A 141 -8.72 6.83 -17.93
CA PRO A 141 -7.54 7.33 -18.63
C PRO A 141 -7.07 8.70 -18.10
N ASP A 142 -7.94 9.45 -17.44
CA ASP A 142 -7.66 10.78 -16.88
C ASP A 142 -7.22 10.72 -15.41
N ALA A 143 -7.12 9.50 -14.87
CA ALA A 143 -6.77 9.22 -13.51
C ALA A 143 -5.48 9.92 -13.06
N THR A 144 -5.58 10.57 -11.90
CA THR A 144 -4.46 11.31 -11.32
C THR A 144 -3.79 10.61 -10.15
N ALA A 145 -4.12 9.36 -9.87
CA ALA A 145 -3.53 8.57 -8.79
C ALA A 145 -3.52 7.06 -9.11
N PRO A 146 -2.76 6.24 -8.37
CA PRO A 146 -2.67 4.80 -8.62
C PRO A 146 -4.03 4.09 -8.57
N ASP A 147 -4.23 3.13 -9.48
CA ASP A 147 -5.38 2.23 -9.48
C ASP A 147 -5.44 1.39 -8.19
N LEU A 148 -6.58 1.45 -7.51
CA LEU A 148 -6.83 0.75 -6.25
C LEU A 148 -7.36 -0.68 -6.46
N THR A 149 -7.64 -1.08 -7.70
CA THR A 149 -8.14 -2.43 -8.02
C THR A 149 -7.10 -3.48 -7.63
N GLY A 150 -7.45 -4.35 -6.70
CA GLY A 150 -6.54 -5.34 -6.13
C GLY A 150 -5.40 -4.73 -5.32
N TYR A 151 -5.56 -3.52 -4.77
CA TYR A 151 -4.53 -2.86 -3.95
C TYR A 151 -3.93 -3.81 -2.89
N GLY A 152 -2.60 -3.83 -2.78
CA GLY A 152 -1.90 -4.69 -1.83
C GLY A 152 -1.93 -6.20 -2.16
N SER A 153 -2.68 -6.63 -3.18
CA SER A 153 -2.64 -8.02 -3.66
C SER A 153 -1.25 -8.38 -4.19
N ARG A 154 -0.95 -9.68 -4.27
CA ARG A 154 0.30 -10.17 -4.85
C ARG A 154 0.53 -9.62 -6.26
N ALA A 155 -0.50 -9.66 -7.11
CA ALA A 155 -0.42 -9.17 -8.49
C ALA A 155 -0.18 -7.66 -8.55
N TRP A 156 -0.81 -6.90 -7.65
CA TRP A 156 -0.64 -5.45 -7.59
C TRP A 156 0.78 -5.06 -7.15
N ILE A 157 1.34 -5.72 -6.12
CA ILE A 157 2.71 -5.46 -5.67
C ILE A 157 3.72 -5.85 -6.75
N ILE A 158 3.56 -7.02 -7.39
CA ILE A 158 4.44 -7.44 -8.50
C ILE A 158 4.42 -6.40 -9.62
N ALA A 159 3.23 -5.95 -10.03
CA ALA A 159 3.11 -4.96 -11.09
C ALA A 159 3.73 -3.61 -10.70
N LEU A 160 3.53 -3.15 -9.45
CA LEU A 160 4.13 -1.91 -8.96
C LEU A 160 5.66 -1.99 -8.94
N VAL A 161 6.23 -3.07 -8.42
CA VAL A 161 7.69 -3.27 -8.37
C VAL A 161 8.29 -3.44 -9.76
N THR A 162 7.56 -4.10 -10.67
CA THR A 162 7.97 -4.27 -12.06
C THR A 162 8.13 -2.91 -12.74
N ASN A 163 7.10 -2.05 -12.63
CA ASN A 163 7.15 -0.71 -13.21
C ASN A 163 6.22 0.29 -12.48
N PRO A 164 6.75 1.08 -11.52
CA PRO A 164 5.97 2.12 -10.83
C PRO A 164 5.69 3.34 -11.72
N ARG A 165 6.37 3.45 -12.87
CA ARG A 165 6.14 4.48 -13.91
C ARG A 165 5.03 4.09 -14.89
N HIS A 166 4.44 2.91 -14.76
CA HIS A 166 3.29 2.54 -15.57
C HIS A 166 2.10 3.46 -15.29
N ALA A 167 1.24 3.71 -16.29
CA ALA A 167 0.10 4.63 -16.18
C ALA A 167 -0.90 4.23 -15.07
N ARG A 168 -1.00 2.92 -14.81
CA ARG A 168 -1.77 2.34 -13.70
C ARG A 168 -1.33 2.83 -12.30
N PHE A 169 -0.08 3.28 -12.16
CA PHE A 169 0.49 3.70 -10.88
C PHE A 169 0.81 5.19 -10.90
N TYR A 170 2.10 5.56 -10.88
CA TYR A 170 2.50 6.95 -10.73
C TYR A 170 2.84 7.62 -12.07
N GLY A 171 3.05 6.87 -13.15
CA GLY A 171 3.40 7.48 -14.44
C GLY A 171 4.66 8.36 -14.34
N ARG A 172 4.58 9.54 -14.95
CA ARG A 172 5.59 10.62 -14.83
C ARG A 172 5.75 11.16 -13.41
N ARG A 173 4.81 10.86 -12.50
CA ARG A 173 4.84 11.29 -11.09
C ARG A 173 5.47 10.25 -10.17
N ASN A 174 6.02 9.15 -10.68
CA ASN A 174 6.86 8.26 -9.88
C ASN A 174 7.96 9.10 -9.20
N ASP A 175 8.17 8.94 -7.90
CA ASP A 175 9.15 9.74 -7.17
C ASP A 175 10.57 9.42 -7.65
N ARG A 176 11.03 8.21 -7.32
CA ARG A 176 12.34 7.68 -7.70
C ARG A 176 12.44 6.17 -7.54
N MET A 177 11.31 5.47 -7.38
CA MET A 177 11.32 4.01 -7.30
C MET A 177 11.74 3.45 -8.67
N PRO A 178 12.80 2.61 -8.74
CA PRO A 178 13.20 1.99 -10.00
C PRO A 178 12.09 1.10 -10.58
N ALA A 179 12.04 0.95 -11.90
CA ALA A 179 11.20 -0.05 -12.52
C ALA A 179 11.97 -1.38 -12.53
N PHE A 180 12.06 -2.05 -11.38
CA PHE A 180 13.01 -3.15 -11.17
C PHE A 180 12.91 -4.26 -12.23
N GLY A 181 11.71 -4.55 -12.72
CA GLY A 181 11.49 -5.54 -13.78
C GLY A 181 11.89 -5.00 -15.15
N ASP A 182 11.36 -3.84 -15.54
CA ASP A 182 11.60 -3.26 -16.87
C ASP A 182 13.06 -2.80 -17.05
N ASP A 183 13.66 -2.25 -15.99
CA ASP A 183 15.08 -1.87 -15.91
C ASP A 183 15.99 -3.09 -15.68
N ARG A 184 15.44 -4.32 -15.60
CA ARG A 184 16.15 -5.61 -15.44
C ARG A 184 17.07 -5.70 -14.22
N VAL A 185 16.74 -4.98 -13.15
CA VAL A 185 17.45 -5.05 -11.86
C VAL A 185 17.08 -6.32 -11.10
N LEU A 186 15.81 -6.74 -11.19
CA LEU A 186 15.29 -7.97 -10.59
C LEU A 186 14.50 -8.77 -11.62
N ASP A 187 14.64 -10.10 -11.60
CA ASP A 187 13.78 -10.99 -12.38
C ASP A 187 12.40 -11.17 -11.73
N ALA A 188 11.48 -11.76 -12.49
CA ALA A 188 10.10 -12.00 -12.04
C ALA A 188 10.03 -12.89 -10.78
N GLN A 189 10.97 -13.83 -10.60
CA GLN A 189 11.01 -14.70 -9.42
C GLN A 189 11.36 -13.88 -8.17
N ALA A 190 12.40 -13.06 -8.25
CA ALA A 190 12.85 -12.21 -7.16
C ALA A 190 11.76 -11.20 -6.75
N ILE A 191 11.10 -10.57 -7.71
CA ILE A 191 9.96 -9.67 -7.46
C ILE A 191 8.82 -10.42 -6.78
N GLY A 192 8.49 -11.63 -7.25
CA GLY A 192 7.48 -12.49 -6.62
C GLY A 192 7.82 -12.82 -5.17
N LEU A 193 9.07 -13.19 -4.87
CA LEU A 193 9.53 -13.49 -3.51
C LEU A 193 9.48 -12.28 -2.58
N ILE A 194 9.74 -11.07 -3.08
CA ILE A 194 9.56 -9.84 -2.30
C ILE A 194 8.08 -9.61 -2.02
N ALA A 195 7.21 -9.76 -3.03
CA ALA A 195 5.77 -9.58 -2.86
C ALA A 195 5.17 -10.57 -1.86
N ASP A 196 5.52 -11.85 -1.96
CA ASP A 196 5.08 -12.90 -1.04
C ASP A 196 5.56 -12.62 0.40
N TRP A 197 6.80 -12.16 0.54
CA TRP A 197 7.34 -11.78 1.84
C TRP A 197 6.71 -10.50 2.44
N LEU A 198 6.41 -9.47 1.65
CA LEU A 198 5.73 -8.29 2.20
C LEU A 198 4.32 -8.62 2.72
N ARG A 199 3.67 -9.64 2.15
CA ARG A 199 2.28 -10.01 2.42
C ARG A 199 2.07 -10.96 3.59
N GLY A 200 3.11 -11.58 4.14
CA GLY A 200 2.90 -12.70 5.08
C GLY A 200 2.76 -14.07 4.41
N ASP A 201 2.84 -14.13 3.08
CA ASP A 201 2.45 -15.31 2.28
C ASP A 201 3.67 -16.19 1.94
N TRP A 202 4.54 -16.46 2.92
CA TRP A 202 5.74 -17.27 2.70
C TRP A 202 5.75 -18.53 3.57
N TYR A 203 6.44 -19.55 3.06
CA TYR A 203 6.69 -20.78 3.81
C TYR A 203 7.77 -20.53 4.89
N GLU A 204 7.41 -20.68 6.15
CA GLU A 204 8.33 -20.80 7.28
C GLU A 204 8.39 -22.27 7.69
N PRO A 205 9.53 -22.97 7.48
CA PRO A 205 9.70 -24.33 8.00
C PRO A 205 9.55 -24.29 9.53
N GLY A 206 8.58 -25.04 10.08
CA GLY A 206 8.33 -25.14 11.53
C GLY A 206 7.28 -24.18 12.09
N ARG A 207 6.68 -23.30 11.27
CA ARG A 207 5.47 -22.57 11.66
C ARG A 207 4.26 -23.34 11.15
N GLU A 208 3.55 -24.01 12.05
CA GLU A 208 2.26 -24.61 11.72
C GLU A 208 1.35 -23.55 11.10
N PRO A 209 0.65 -23.87 10.00
CA PRO A 209 -0.36 -22.95 9.47
C PRO A 209 -1.43 -22.72 10.55
N PRO A 210 -1.91 -21.48 10.73
CA PRO A 210 -3.02 -21.21 11.63
C PRO A 210 -4.32 -21.87 11.13
#